data_AF-A0A7J8MH43-F1
#
_entry.id   AF-A0A7J8MH43-F1
#
_cell.length_a   1.000
_cell.length_b   1.000
_cell.length_c   1.000
_cell.angle_alpha   90.00
_cell.angle_beta   90.00
_cell.angle_gamma   90.00
#
_symmetry.space_group_name_H-M   'P 1'
#
loop_
_entity.id
_entity.type
_entity.pdbx_description
1 polymer ?
#
loop_
_entity_poly.entity_id
_entity_poly.type
_entity_poly.pdbx_seq_one_letter_code
_entity_poly.pdbx_strand_id
1 'polypeptide(L)'
;MDTKVLSSGIRYSNLPESYVRPESERPRLSEVSECEDVPVIDLGCEDRTHIIQQICHACMQYGFFQVINHGVSKETVEKMLQVAHDFFELPLEEKLKLYSDDPSKTMRLSTSFNVNKEKVHNWRDYLRLHCYPLHKYVPEWPSNPPPFK
;
A
#
# COMPACT_ATOMS: atom_id res chain seq x y z
N MET A 1 -14.78 -18.37 13.68
CA MET A 1 -14.33 -17.11 14.27
C MET A 1 -14.02 -16.19 13.12
N ASP A 2 -14.77 -15.10 12.96
CA ASP A 2 -14.51 -14.12 11.90
C ASP A 2 -13.16 -13.48 12.16
N THR A 3 -12.22 -13.77 11.28
CA THR A 3 -10.84 -13.34 11.43
C THR A 3 -10.75 -11.91 10.93
N LYS A 4 -10.52 -10.96 11.83
CA LYS A 4 -10.53 -9.52 11.50
C LYS A 4 -9.37 -9.11 10.59
N VAL A 5 -8.22 -9.79 10.68
CA VAL A 5 -7.02 -9.51 9.87
C VAL A 5 -6.33 -10.82 9.47
N LEU A 6 -5.69 -10.86 8.31
CA LEU A 6 -4.98 -12.05 7.82
C LEU A 6 -3.75 -12.37 8.67
N SER A 7 -3.10 -11.34 9.21
CA SER A 7 -1.95 -11.44 10.12
C SER A 7 -2.31 -11.91 11.54
N SER A 8 -3.43 -12.64 11.69
CA SER A 8 -3.88 -13.27 12.94
C SER A 8 -3.08 -14.51 13.35
N GLY A 9 -2.15 -14.97 12.50
CA GLY A 9 -1.35 -16.17 12.76
C GLY A 9 -2.07 -17.49 12.46
N ILE A 10 -3.32 -17.43 11.97
CA ILE A 10 -4.06 -18.62 11.51
C ILE A 10 -3.35 -19.20 10.29
N ARG A 11 -2.96 -20.48 10.40
CA ARG A 11 -2.38 -21.23 9.28
C ARG A 11 -3.51 -21.85 8.46
N TYR A 12 -3.61 -21.42 7.21
CA TYR A 12 -4.52 -22.02 6.24
C TYR A 12 -3.79 -23.12 5.46
N SER A 13 -4.40 -24.30 5.34
CA SER A 13 -3.88 -25.38 4.49
C SER A 13 -4.16 -25.15 3.01
N ASN A 14 -5.21 -24.39 2.69
CA ASN A 14 -5.60 -23.97 1.35
C ASN A 14 -6.11 -22.52 1.39
N LEU A 15 -6.04 -21.81 0.27
CA LEU A 15 -6.62 -20.47 0.15
C LEU A 15 -8.14 -20.55 0.34
N PRO A 16 -8.75 -19.78 1.28
CA PRO A 16 -10.20 -19.80 1.44
C PRO A 16 -10.90 -19.30 0.18
N GLU A 17 -12.07 -19.87 -0.15
CA GLU A 17 -12.82 -19.55 -1.38
C GLU A 17 -13.12 -18.06 -1.53
N SER A 18 -13.33 -17.36 -0.41
CA SER A 18 -13.57 -15.92 -0.40
C SER A 18 -12.39 -15.08 -0.90
N TYR A 19 -11.20 -15.65 -1.06
CA TYR A 19 -10.03 -14.99 -1.67
C TYR A 19 -9.71 -15.52 -3.08
N VAL A 20 -10.44 -16.53 -3.55
CA VAL A 20 -10.23 -17.11 -4.87
C VAL A 20 -10.97 -16.28 -5.90
N ARG A 21 -10.22 -15.58 -6.76
CA ARG A 21 -10.78 -14.85 -7.90
C ARG A 21 -11.48 -15.81 -8.87
N PRO A 22 -12.62 -15.43 -9.49
CA PRO A 22 -13.20 -16.14 -10.62
C PRO A 22 -12.16 -16.31 -11.73
N GLU A 23 -12.26 -17.40 -12.52
CA GLU A 23 -11.29 -17.68 -13.59
C GLU A 23 -11.19 -16.53 -14.60
N SER A 24 -12.31 -15.86 -14.90
CA SER A 24 -12.36 -14.69 -15.78
C SER A 24 -11.61 -13.46 -15.25
N GLU A 25 -11.33 -13.38 -13.94
CA GLU A 25 -10.59 -12.29 -13.30
C GLU A 25 -9.12 -12.64 -13.01
N ARG A 26 -8.71 -13.89 -13.24
CA ARG A 26 -7.31 -14.30 -13.01
C ARG A 26 -6.44 -13.86 -14.19
N PRO A 27 -5.17 -13.47 -13.94
CA PRO A 27 -4.27 -13.07 -15.00
C PRO A 27 -4.05 -14.24 -15.97
N ARG A 28 -4.23 -13.99 -17.27
CA ARG A 28 -3.88 -14.93 -18.34
C ARG A 28 -2.42 -14.73 -18.69
N LEU A 29 -1.54 -15.46 -18.01
CA LEU A 29 -0.09 -15.27 -18.12
C LEU A 29 0.43 -15.47 -19.56
N SER A 30 -0.26 -16.26 -20.38
CA SER A 30 0.04 -16.42 -21.81
C SER A 30 -0.23 -15.17 -22.67
N GLU A 31 -1.07 -14.26 -22.19
CA GLU A 31 -1.43 -12.99 -22.86
C GLU A 31 -0.62 -11.81 -22.31
N VAL A 32 0.22 -12.03 -21.29
CA VAL A 32 1.09 -11.00 -20.73
C VAL A 32 2.28 -10.79 -21.67
N SER A 33 2.37 -9.60 -22.24
CA SER A 33 3.59 -9.14 -22.93
C SER A 33 4.57 -8.56 -21.91
N GLU A 34 5.85 -8.72 -22.17
CA GLU A 34 6.88 -7.93 -21.48
C GLU A 34 6.69 -6.46 -21.86
N CYS A 35 6.74 -5.59 -20.85
CA CYS A 35 6.79 -4.14 -21.01
C CYS A 35 8.21 -3.73 -20.62
N GLU A 36 9.10 -3.69 -21.61
CA GLU A 36 10.52 -3.40 -21.38
C GLU A 36 10.78 -1.92 -21.05
N ASP A 37 9.83 -1.03 -21.37
CA ASP A 37 10.06 0.42 -21.46
C ASP A 37 9.23 1.25 -20.47
N VAL A 38 8.97 0.77 -19.24
CA VAL A 38 8.33 1.63 -18.23
C VAL A 38 9.20 2.87 -18.01
N PRO A 39 8.69 4.10 -18.25
CA PRO A 39 9.53 5.30 -18.21
C PRO A 39 10.18 5.50 -16.84
N VAL A 40 11.48 5.76 -16.84
CA VAL A 40 12.24 6.17 -15.65
C VAL A 40 12.65 7.62 -15.83
N ILE A 41 12.18 8.50 -14.94
CA ILE A 41 12.39 9.95 -15.04
C ILE A 41 13.39 10.38 -13.96
N ASP A 42 14.49 11.01 -14.39
CA ASP A 42 15.49 11.57 -13.49
C ASP A 42 15.09 12.99 -13.06
N LEU A 43 14.64 13.14 -11.81
CA LEU A 43 14.23 14.42 -11.24
C LEU A 43 15.43 15.28 -10.78
N GLY A 44 16.64 14.75 -10.81
CA GLY A 44 17.88 15.47 -10.51
C GLY A 44 18.47 16.21 -11.72
N CYS A 45 17.89 16.05 -12.91
CA CYS A 45 18.31 16.78 -14.10
C CYS A 45 18.02 18.29 -13.98
N GLU A 46 18.93 19.14 -14.46
CA GLU A 46 18.77 20.60 -14.42
C GLU A 46 17.74 21.11 -15.43
N ASP A 47 17.51 20.39 -16.53
CA ASP A 47 16.52 20.76 -17.55
C ASP A 47 15.10 20.40 -17.12
N ARG A 48 14.50 21.32 -16.37
CA ARG A 48 13.11 21.23 -15.92
C ARG A 48 12.11 21.12 -17.07
N THR A 49 12.37 21.71 -18.24
CA THR A 49 11.47 21.62 -19.39
C THR A 49 11.43 20.20 -19.92
N HIS A 50 12.61 19.57 -20.01
CA HIS A 50 12.73 18.16 -20.42
C HIS A 50 12.01 17.22 -19.44
N ILE A 51 12.18 17.40 -18.12
CA ILE A 51 11.48 16.61 -17.11
C ILE A 51 9.96 16.72 -17.27
N ILE A 52 9.42 17.93 -17.46
CA ILE A 52 7.97 18.13 -17.65
C ILE A 52 7.47 17.39 -18.90
N GLN A 53 8.22 17.44 -20.00
CA GLN A 53 7.88 16.74 -21.23
C GLN A 53 7.89 15.22 -21.04
N GLN A 54 8.89 14.68 -20.34
CA GLN A 54 8.96 13.24 -20.02
C GLN A 54 7.77 12.80 -19.15
N ILE A 55 7.42 13.58 -18.12
CA ILE A 55 6.26 13.28 -17.25
C ILE A 55 4.97 13.31 -18.09
N CYS A 56 4.78 14.33 -18.93
CA CYS A 56 3.60 14.43 -19.79
C CYS A 56 3.49 13.23 -20.73
N HIS A 57 4.59 12.86 -21.39
CA HIS A 57 4.65 11.71 -22.27
C HIS A 57 4.34 10.41 -21.53
N ALA A 58 4.95 10.18 -20.38
CA ALA A 58 4.73 8.97 -19.57
C ALA A 58 3.27 8.86 -19.10
N CYS A 59 2.67 9.96 -18.64
CA CYS A 59 1.25 10.01 -18.29
C CYS A 59 0.34 9.69 -19.49
N MET A 60 0.65 10.20 -20.69
CA MET A 60 -0.18 10.01 -21.88
C MET A 60 -0.07 8.61 -22.49
N GLN A 61 1.13 8.03 -22.51
CA GLN A 61 1.39 6.75 -23.17
C GLN A 61 1.23 5.54 -22.23
N TYR A 62 1.63 5.70 -20.96
CA TYR A 62 1.69 4.59 -20.00
C TYR A 62 0.72 4.76 -18.83
N GLY A 63 0.45 6.00 -18.41
CA GLY A 63 -0.32 6.28 -17.19
C GLY A 63 0.43 5.98 -15.89
N PHE A 64 1.71 5.58 -15.98
CA PHE A 64 2.59 5.28 -14.86
C PHE A 64 4.07 5.48 -15.26
N PHE A 65 4.93 5.78 -14.29
CA PHE A 65 6.37 5.91 -14.47
C PHE A 65 7.10 5.74 -13.13
N GLN A 66 8.40 5.51 -13.19
CA GLN A 66 9.30 5.52 -12.04
C GLN A 66 10.07 6.84 -12.00
N VAL A 67 10.51 7.23 -10.81
CA VAL A 67 11.38 8.42 -10.63
C VAL A 67 12.66 8.03 -9.90
N ILE A 68 13.78 8.63 -10.31
CA ILE A 68 15.07 8.55 -9.63
C ILE A 68 15.55 9.96 -9.28
N ASN A 69 16.54 10.06 -8.38
CA ASN A 69 17.07 11.33 -7.88
C ASN A 69 15.97 12.31 -7.39
N HIS A 70 14.91 11.77 -6.80
CA HIS A 70 13.72 12.51 -6.36
C HIS A 70 13.93 13.36 -5.08
N GLY A 71 15.16 13.48 -4.59
CA GLY A 71 15.53 14.33 -3.44
C GLY A 71 15.15 13.80 -2.06
N VAL A 72 14.45 12.66 -1.95
CA VAL A 72 14.19 11.99 -0.66
C VAL A 72 15.35 11.06 -0.35
N SER A 73 15.97 11.21 0.82
CA SER A 73 17.14 10.41 1.20
C SER A 73 16.80 8.93 1.31
N LYS A 74 17.75 8.07 0.92
CA LYS A 74 17.61 6.61 1.04
C LYS A 74 17.32 6.19 2.49
N GLU A 75 18.01 6.82 3.44
CA GLU A 75 17.80 6.59 4.88
C GLU A 75 16.35 6.87 5.31
N THR A 76 15.71 7.91 4.77
CA THR A 76 14.30 8.21 5.09
C THR A 76 13.37 7.11 4.59
N VAL A 77 13.61 6.60 3.37
CA VAL A 77 12.83 5.50 2.80
C VAL A 77 13.02 4.21 3.60
N GLU A 78 14.27 3.88 3.93
CA GLU A 78 14.62 2.70 4.73
C GLU A 78 13.97 2.76 6.13
N LYS A 79 14.01 3.91 6.80
CA LYS A 79 13.32 4.11 8.10
C LYS A 79 11.81 3.94 7.98
N MET A 80 11.19 4.50 6.95
CA MET A 80 9.74 4.36 6.73
C MET A 80 9.34 2.89 6.52
N LEU A 81 10.11 2.15 5.73
CA LEU A 81 9.89 0.73 5.51
C LEU A 81 10.08 -0.08 6.80
N GLN A 82 11.09 0.24 7.60
CA GLN A 82 11.33 -0.41 8.89
C GLN A 82 10.16 -0.17 9.86
N VAL A 83 9.69 1.08 9.98
CA VAL A 83 8.54 1.42 10.84
C VAL A 83 7.27 0.67 10.41
N ALA A 84 7.04 0.53 9.09
CA ALA A 84 5.92 -0.25 8.57
C ALA A 84 6.06 -1.73 8.95
N HIS A 85 7.25 -2.30 8.79
CA HIS A 85 7.54 -3.68 9.18
C HIS A 85 7.30 -3.91 10.68
N ASP A 86 7.91 -3.07 11.53
CA ASP A 86 7.79 -3.13 12.99
C ASP A 86 6.33 -3.05 13.44
N PHE A 87 5.52 -2.19 12.80
CA PHE A 87 4.09 -2.10 13.06
C PHE A 87 3.35 -3.42 12.77
N PHE A 88 3.62 -4.06 11.62
CA PHE A 88 2.92 -5.30 11.26
C PHE A 88 3.44 -6.52 12.03
N GLU A 89 4.65 -6.47 12.58
CA GLU A 89 5.19 -7.45 13.52
C GLU A 89 4.66 -7.32 14.95
N LEU A 90 4.00 -6.22 15.30
CA LEU A 90 3.37 -6.08 16.62
C LEU A 90 2.41 -7.25 16.92
N PRO A 91 2.25 -7.61 18.20
CA PRO A 91 1.25 -8.59 18.62
C PRO A 91 -0.13 -8.27 18.04
N LEU A 92 -0.88 -9.32 17.69
CA LEU A 92 -2.20 -9.18 17.08
C LEU A 92 -3.12 -8.28 17.91
N GLU A 93 -3.07 -8.42 19.23
CA GLU A 93 -3.87 -7.68 20.19
C GLU A 93 -3.60 -6.17 20.11
N GLU A 94 -2.34 -5.77 19.91
CA GLU A 94 -1.96 -4.36 19.74
C GLU A 94 -2.48 -3.80 18.42
N LYS A 95 -2.32 -4.57 17.34
CA LYS A 95 -2.83 -4.19 16.01
C LYS A 95 -4.35 -4.05 15.99
N LEU A 96 -5.06 -4.97 16.63
CA LEU A 96 -6.53 -4.99 16.65
C LEU A 96 -7.17 -3.81 17.40
N LYS A 97 -6.43 -3.10 18.26
CA LYS A 97 -6.89 -1.83 18.86
C LYS A 97 -7.19 -0.75 17.81
N LEU A 98 -6.54 -0.84 16.65
CA LEU A 98 -6.63 0.11 15.55
C LEU A 98 -7.57 -0.37 14.44
N TYR A 99 -8.18 -1.56 14.59
CA TYR A 99 -9.03 -2.16 13.58
C TYR A 99 -10.35 -1.40 13.39
N SER A 100 -10.77 -1.19 12.15
CA SER A 100 -12.10 -0.65 11.83
C SER A 100 -12.52 -0.95 10.40
N ASP A 101 -13.78 -1.33 10.20
CA ASP A 101 -14.40 -1.45 8.86
C ASP A 101 -15.02 -0.14 8.36
N ASP A 102 -15.15 0.86 9.24
CA ASP A 102 -15.70 2.16 8.89
C ASP A 102 -14.79 2.92 7.90
N PRO A 103 -15.24 3.16 6.65
CA PRO A 103 -14.44 3.82 5.63
C PRO A 103 -14.20 5.31 5.93
N SER A 104 -15.00 5.93 6.81
CA SER A 104 -14.88 7.33 7.20
C SER A 104 -13.74 7.61 8.16
N LYS A 105 -13.26 6.60 8.90
CA LYS A 105 -12.10 6.76 9.79
C LYS A 105 -10.85 7.15 9.02
N THR A 106 -10.18 8.15 9.56
CA THR A 106 -8.99 8.86 9.08
C THR A 106 -7.71 8.06 9.35
N MET A 107 -7.66 7.34 10.47
CA MET A 107 -6.68 6.30 10.78
C MET A 107 -7.42 4.98 11.04
N ARG A 108 -7.00 3.90 10.37
CA ARG A 108 -7.49 2.55 10.66
C ARG A 108 -6.58 1.45 10.12
N LEU A 109 -6.47 0.36 10.88
CA LEU A 109 -6.09 -0.95 10.37
C LEU A 109 -7.32 -1.63 9.79
N SER A 110 -7.18 -2.27 8.64
CA SER A 110 -8.22 -3.10 8.05
C SER A 110 -7.60 -4.16 7.14
N THR A 111 -8.44 -4.98 6.53
CA THR A 111 -8.04 -6.05 5.62
C THR A 111 -8.81 -5.95 4.31
N SER A 112 -8.27 -6.54 3.25
CA SER A 112 -8.85 -6.53 1.92
C SER A 112 -9.10 -5.10 1.38
N PHE A 113 -10.32 -4.75 0.96
CA PHE A 113 -10.70 -3.42 0.49
C PHE A 113 -11.99 -2.91 1.15
N ASN A 114 -13.10 -3.63 0.97
CA ASN A 114 -14.34 -3.39 1.72
C ASN A 114 -15.02 -4.72 1.98
N VAL A 115 -14.64 -5.35 3.08
CA VAL A 115 -15.10 -6.69 3.47
C VAL A 115 -16.62 -6.83 3.52
N ASN A 116 -17.34 -5.73 3.77
CA ASN A 116 -18.80 -5.70 3.85
C ASN A 116 -19.50 -5.58 2.49
N LYS A 117 -18.78 -5.24 1.42
CA LYS A 117 -19.37 -4.98 0.09
C LYS A 117 -18.79 -5.85 -1.03
N GLU A 118 -17.60 -6.39 -0.83
CA GLU A 118 -16.91 -7.17 -1.85
C GLU A 118 -17.30 -8.65 -1.81
N LYS A 119 -17.28 -9.30 -2.99
CA LYS A 119 -17.56 -10.74 -3.13
C LYS A 119 -16.30 -11.59 -3.01
N VAL A 120 -15.15 -11.01 -3.37
CA VAL A 120 -13.83 -11.65 -3.32
C VAL A 120 -12.90 -10.71 -2.58
N HIS A 121 -12.30 -11.20 -1.51
CA HIS A 121 -11.36 -10.48 -0.68
C HIS A 121 -9.96 -10.47 -1.30
N ASN A 122 -9.22 -9.40 -1.07
CA ASN A 122 -7.80 -9.32 -1.35
C ASN A 122 -7.01 -9.92 -0.20
N TRP A 123 -5.99 -10.71 -0.52
CA TRP A 123 -5.06 -11.26 0.46
C TRP A 123 -4.07 -10.19 0.94
N ARG A 124 -4.56 -9.24 1.75
CA ARG A 124 -3.80 -8.09 2.22
C ARG A 124 -4.37 -7.54 3.53
N ASP A 125 -3.49 -7.24 4.48
CA ASP A 125 -3.78 -6.28 5.56
C ASP A 125 -3.19 -4.92 5.21
N TYR A 126 -3.80 -3.84 5.71
CA TYR A 126 -3.29 -2.49 5.50
C TYR A 126 -3.62 -1.55 6.65
N LEU A 127 -2.69 -0.62 6.90
CA LEU A 127 -2.90 0.53 7.76
C LEU A 127 -3.10 1.75 6.86
N ARG A 128 -4.21 2.46 7.06
CA ARG A 128 -4.50 3.72 6.36
C ARG A 128 -4.30 4.88 7.31
N LEU A 129 -3.58 5.89 6.83
CA LEU A 129 -3.30 7.14 7.53
C LEU A 129 -3.74 8.31 6.64
N HIS A 130 -4.44 9.27 7.22
CA HIS A 130 -4.55 10.59 6.62
C HIS A 130 -3.30 11.39 6.96
N CYS A 131 -2.73 12.08 5.97
CA CYS A 131 -1.44 12.77 6.13
C CYS A 131 -1.53 14.28 5.86
N TYR A 132 -2.66 14.81 5.37
CA TYR A 132 -2.77 16.24 5.09
C TYR A 132 -4.13 16.82 5.53
N PRO A 133 -4.15 17.86 6.38
CA PRO A 133 -2.99 18.52 7.00
C PRO A 133 -2.39 17.72 8.17
N LEU A 134 -1.05 17.67 8.28
CA LEU A 134 -0.35 16.81 9.26
C LEU A 134 -0.74 17.09 10.71
N HIS A 135 -0.80 18.35 11.15
CA HIS A 135 -1.11 18.72 12.54
C HIS A 135 -2.48 18.20 13.02
N LYS A 136 -3.41 17.96 12.09
CA LYS A 136 -4.73 17.40 12.38
C LYS A 136 -4.68 15.89 12.58
N TYR A 137 -3.90 15.18 11.75
CA TYR A 137 -3.97 13.73 11.67
C TYR A 137 -2.85 12.98 12.39
N VAL A 138 -1.65 13.57 12.51
CA VAL A 138 -0.52 12.96 13.25
C VAL A 138 -0.89 12.58 14.69
N PRO A 139 -1.70 13.36 15.44
CA PRO A 139 -2.15 12.94 16.77
C PRO A 139 -2.90 11.60 16.78
N GLU A 140 -3.66 11.30 15.72
CA GLU A 140 -4.45 10.08 15.56
C GLU A 140 -3.62 8.87 15.08
N TRP A 141 -2.39 9.08 14.59
CA TRP A 141 -1.53 7.98 14.14
C TRP A 141 -1.18 7.03 15.28
N PRO A 142 -0.79 5.78 14.98
CA PRO A 142 -0.26 4.85 15.98
C PRO A 142 0.92 5.46 16.75
N SER A 143 0.94 5.28 18.07
CA SER A 143 2.11 5.60 18.91
C SER A 143 3.01 4.39 19.16
N ASN A 144 2.63 3.22 18.64
CA ASN A 144 3.38 1.96 18.73
C ASN A 144 3.51 1.41 17.31
N PRO A 145 4.72 1.08 16.82
CA PRO A 145 6.03 1.20 17.48
C PRO A 145 6.41 2.67 17.83
N PRO A 146 7.26 2.92 18.85
CA PRO A 146 7.66 4.28 19.22
C PRO A 146 8.17 5.18 18.07
N PRO A 147 8.96 4.68 17.07
CA PRO A 147 9.39 5.48 15.92
C PRO A 147 8.29 5.76 14.88
N PHE A 148 7.02 5.40 15.12
CA PHE A 148 5.96 5.56 14.12
C PHE A 148 5.58 7.02 13.84
N LYS A 149 5.70 7.89 14.85
CA LYS A 149 5.39 9.32 14.75
C LYS A 149 6.64 10.17 14.54
#